data_AF-A0A699VWM1-F1
#
_entry.id   AF-A0A699VWM1-F1
#
_cell.length_a   1.000
_cell.length_b   1.000
_cell.length_c   1.000
_cell.angle_alpha   90.00
_cell.angle_beta   90.00
_cell.angle_gamma   90.00
#
_symmetry.space_group_name_H-M   'P 1'
#
loop_
_entity.id
_entity.type
_entity.pdbx_description
1 polymer ?
#
loop_
_entity_poly.entity_id
_entity_poly.type
_entity_poly.pdbx_seq_one_letter_code
_entity_poly.pdbx_strand_id
1 'polypeptide(L)' 'MGFTVYQMDVKSAFLYDTIDEEVYVMQTPGFHDPEYPARVYKVEKAMYGLHEAPRA' A
#
# COMPACT_ATOMS: atom_id res chain seq x y z
N MET A 1 -19.35 -31.93 -14.62
CA MET A 1 -19.94 -30.58 -14.53
C MET A 1 -18.81 -29.65 -14.11
N GLY A 2 -18.43 -28.69 -14.96
CA GLY A 2 -17.33 -27.77 -14.69
C GLY A 2 -17.86 -26.46 -14.12
N PHE A 3 -17.22 -25.94 -13.08
CA PHE A 3 -17.57 -24.65 -12.48
C PHE A 3 -16.83 -23.54 -13.21
N THR A 4 -17.53 -22.45 -13.54
CA THR A 4 -16.93 -21.28 -14.17
C THR A 4 -16.20 -20.45 -13.11
N VAL A 5 -14.88 -20.31 -13.25
CA VAL A 5 -14.07 -19.45 -12.40
C VAL A 5 -13.93 -18.08 -13.06
N TYR A 6 -14.36 -17.03 -12.37
CA TYR A 6 -14.09 -15.65 -12.76
C TYR A 6 -12.92 -15.14 -11.94
N GLN A 7 -11.80 -14.89 -12.60
CA GLN A 7 -10.62 -14.30 -11.97
C GLN A 7 -10.66 -12.79 -12.18
N MET A 8 -10.83 -12.05 -11.10
CA MET A 8 -10.80 -10.60 -11.10
C MET A 8 -9.41 -10.16 -10.66
N ASP A 9 -8.70 -9.38 -11.47
CA ASP A 9 -7.36 -8.86 -11.14
C ASP A 9 -7.52 -7.80 -10.03
N VAL A 10 -7.23 -8.18 -8.78
CA VAL A 10 -7.45 -7.36 -7.57
C VAL A 10 -6.39 -6.25 -7.40
N LYS A 11 -5.58 -5.97 -8.43
CA LYS A 11 -4.46 -5.01 -8.34
C LYS A 11 -4.92 -3.60 -7.92
N SER A 12 -6.17 -3.23 -8.19
CA SER A 12 -6.72 -1.93 -7.85
C SER A 12 -7.46 -1.86 -6.51
N ALA A 13 -7.88 -2.98 -5.91
CA ALA A 13 -8.71 -2.92 -4.70
C ALA A 13 -7.96 -2.27 -3.53
N PHE A 14 -6.67 -2.57 -3.40
CA PHE A 14 -5.82 -1.95 -2.37
C PHE A 14 -5.54 -0.46 -2.63
N LEU A 15 -5.56 0.02 -3.88
CA LEU A 15 -5.24 1.41 -4.20
C LEU A 15 -6.35 2.40 -3.78
N TYR A 16 -7.56 1.90 -3.53
CA TYR A 16 -8.73 2.72 -3.21
C TYR A 16 -9.22 2.59 -1.76
N ASP A 17 -8.80 1.57 -1.02
CA ASP A 17 -9.12 1.47 0.41
C ASP A 17 -8.23 2.40 1.23
N THR A 18 -8.87 3.20 2.08
CA THR A 18 -8.23 3.95 3.14
C THR A 18 -7.68 2.99 4.17
N ILE A 19 -6.44 3.20 4.62
CA ILE A 19 -5.87 2.40 5.70
C ILE A 19 -6.51 2.85 7.01
N ASP A 20 -7.22 1.95 7.70
CA ASP A 20 -7.75 2.21 9.05
C ASP A 20 -6.62 2.27 10.10
N GLU A 21 -5.49 1.61 9.82
CA GLU A 21 -4.27 1.63 10.62
C GLU A 21 -3.34 2.81 10.30
N GLU A 22 -2.69 3.36 11.33
CA GLU A 22 -1.71 4.43 11.17
C GLU A 22 -0.35 3.87 10.76
N VAL A 23 -0.12 3.83 9.45
CA VAL A 23 1.16 3.38 8.87
C VAL A 23 2.05 4.59 8.58
N TYR A 24 3.30 4.50 9.01
CA TYR A 24 4.34 5.48 8.71
C TYR A 24 5.46 4.85 7.89
N VAL A 25 5.96 5.56 6.89
CA VAL A 25 7.08 5.13 6.04
C VAL A 25 8.26 6.08 6.14
N MET A 26 9.46 5.52 6.12
CA MET A 26 10.68 6.28 5.99
C MET A 26 10.80 6.86 4.58
N GLN A 27 11.60 7.93 4.45
CA GLN A 27 11.90 8.53 3.16
C GLN A 27 12.58 7.50 2.26
N THR A 28 12.09 7.38 1.03
CA THR A 28 12.62 6.42 0.07
C THR A 28 13.92 6.95 -0.53
N PRO A 29 14.86 6.05 -0.91
CA PRO A 29 16.06 6.46 -1.64
C PRO A 29 15.67 7.18 -2.94
N GLY A 30 15.96 8.48 -3.04
CA GLY A 30 15.59 9.34 -4.17
C GLY A 30 14.46 10.32 -3.91
N PHE A 31 13.74 10.21 -2.78
CA PHE A 31 12.78 11.19 -2.29
C PHE A 31 13.14 11.58 -0.86
N HIS A 32 14.28 12.26 -0.73
CA HIS A 32 14.74 12.80 0.56
C HIS A 32 14.42 14.28 0.64
N ASP A 33 13.74 14.68 1.71
CA ASP A 33 13.53 16.06 2.08
C ASP A 33 14.80 16.59 2.78
N PRO A 34 15.54 17.53 2.16
CA PRO A 34 16.78 18.05 2.71
C PRO A 34 16.57 18.95 3.94
N GLU A 35 15.39 19.55 4.09
CA GLU A 35 15.05 20.39 5.25
C GLU A 35 14.66 19.53 6.46
N TYR A 36 14.07 18.36 6.20
CA TYR A 36 13.59 17.46 7.24
C TYR A 36 14.02 16.00 7.03
N PRO A 37 15.31 15.68 7.15
CA PRO A 37 15.86 14.36 6.79
C PRO A 37 15.39 13.21 7.70
N ALA A 38 14.89 13.52 8.90
CA ALA A 38 14.43 12.53 9.87
C ALA A 38 12.90 12.36 9.89
N ARG A 39 12.15 13.05 9.03
CA ARG A 39 10.68 12.90 8.98
C ARG A 39 10.28 11.58 8.36
N VAL A 40 9.25 10.99 8.94
CA VAL A 40 8.49 9.86 8.39
C VAL A 40 7.16 10.38 7.83
N TYR A 41 6.64 9.75 6.78
CA TYR A 41 5.39 10.14 6.14
C TYR A 41 4.27 9.17 6.52
N LYS A 42 3.08 9.70 6.79
CA LYS A 42 1.88 8.88 7.02
C LYS A 42 1.32 8.40 5.69
N VAL A 43 0.97 7.12 5.61
CA VAL A 43 0.35 6.52 4.43
C VAL A 43 -1.17 6.62 4.59
N GLU A 44 -1.84 7.40 3.74
CA GLU A 44 -3.29 7.58 3.79
C GLU A 44 -4.08 6.55 2.96
N LYS A 45 -3.43 5.90 2.00
CA LYS A 45 -4.04 4.92 1.10
C LYS A 45 -3.20 3.65 1.05
N ALA A 46 -3.85 2.50 1.07
CA ALA A 46 -3.15 1.23 0.96
C ALA A 46 -2.35 1.21 -0.36
N MET A 47 -1.05 0.99 -0.24
CA MET A 47 -0.17 0.80 -1.39
C MET A 47 0.01 -0.69 -1.62
N TYR A 48 -0.01 -1.11 -2.88
CA TYR A 48 0.29 -2.49 -3.25
C TYR A 48 1.68 -2.88 -2.74
N GLY A 49 1.78 -3.96 -1.96
CA GLY A 49 3.05 -4.48 -1.44
C GLY A 49 3.44 -4.02 -0.04
N LEU A 50 2.60 -3.25 0.67
CA LEU A 50 2.76 -3.10 2.12
C LEU A 50 2.58 -4.49 2.77
N HIS A 51 3.51 -4.90 3.63
CA HIS A 51 3.53 -6.27 4.17
C HIS A 51 2.25 -6.63 4.96
N GLU A 52 1.51 -5.63 5.43
CA GLU A 52 0.20 -5.75 6.10
C GLU A 52 -0.97 -6.05 5.16
N ALA A 53 -0.83 -5.81 3.85
CA ALA A 53 -1.86 -6.27 2.92
C ALA A 53 -1.91 -7.80 2.99
N PRO A 54 -3.09 -8.42 3.22
CA PRO A 54 -3.20 -9.86 3.32
C PRO A 54 -2.66 -10.46 2.02
N ARG A 55 -1.46 -11.06 2.11
CA ARG A 55 -0.94 -11.90 1.05
C ARG A 55 -1.82 -13.14 1.05
N ALA A 56 -2.66 -13.26 0.02
CA ALA A 56 -3.35 -14.50 -0.28
C ALA A 56 -2.35 -15.62 -0.59
#